data_AF-A0A7S0ZUB7-F1
#
_entry.id   AF-A0A7S0ZUB7-F1
#
_cell.length_a   1.000
_cell.length_b   1.000
_cell.length_c   1.000
_cell.angle_alpha   90.00
_cell.angle_beta   90.00
_cell.angle_gamma   90.00
#
_symmetry.space_group_name_H-M   'P 1'
#
loop_
_entity.id
_entity.type
_entity.pdbx_description
1 polymer ?
#
loop_
_entity_poly.entity_id
_entity_poly.type
_entity_poly.pdbx_seq_one_letter_code
_entity_poly.pdbx_strand_id
1 'polypeptide(L)'
;RTLSALRMLPQSVARTPVAARPFSSPALLSQDAKPTSPTVTLGAPLSQRNAGVSVLGCAIAMVAVGGCAQGIGQLFAALVVGMARNPSMKEDLFTYTLIGMGFLEFLAIVVILVAGLLLYSE
;
A
#
# COMPACT_ATOMS: atom_id res chain seq x y z
N ARG A 1 -10.64 -27.00 62.97
CA ARG A 1 -11.13 -25.76 63.62
C ARG A 1 -10.05 -24.71 63.41
N THR A 2 -10.12 -23.91 62.33
CA THR A 2 -10.67 -22.52 62.32
C THR A 2 -9.88 -21.64 63.31
N LEU A 3 -9.15 -20.57 63.01
CA LEU A 3 -9.13 -19.52 61.98
C LEU A 3 -7.76 -18.82 62.11
N SER A 4 -7.10 -18.41 61.03
CA SER A 4 -7.15 -17.04 60.49
C SER A 4 -6.80 -15.93 61.51
N ALA A 5 -5.61 -15.33 61.40
CA ALA A 5 -5.43 -13.87 61.31
C ALA A 5 -3.95 -13.46 61.25
N LEU A 6 -3.58 -12.95 60.07
CA LEU A 6 -2.66 -11.84 59.80
C LEU A 6 -1.35 -11.72 60.60
N ARG A 7 -0.24 -11.77 59.85
CA ARG A 7 0.59 -10.57 59.53
C ARG A 7 2.04 -10.99 59.38
N MET A 8 2.44 -11.45 58.19
CA MET A 8 3.85 -11.52 57.82
C MET A 8 4.00 -11.26 56.32
N LEU A 9 4.67 -10.16 55.98
CA LEU A 9 5.14 -9.85 54.64
C LEU A 9 6.13 -10.93 54.18
N PRO A 10 6.14 -11.32 52.90
CA PRO A 10 7.34 -11.80 52.25
C PRO A 10 7.88 -10.75 51.27
N GLN A 11 9.07 -10.30 51.62
CA GLN A 11 10.20 -9.82 50.82
C GLN A 11 9.99 -9.78 49.29
N SER A 12 9.99 -8.56 48.77
CA SER A 12 10.31 -8.26 47.38
C SER A 12 11.75 -8.66 47.10
N VAL A 13 11.93 -9.78 46.38
CA VAL A 13 13.24 -10.21 45.86
C VAL A 13 13.67 -9.26 44.75
N ALA A 14 14.82 -8.64 44.99
CA ALA A 14 15.50 -7.70 44.12
C ALA A 14 15.74 -8.28 42.71
N ARG A 15 15.11 -7.68 41.71
CA ARG A 15 15.57 -7.78 40.32
C ARG A 15 16.63 -6.70 40.10
N THR A 16 17.87 -7.14 39.95
CA THR A 16 19.00 -6.34 39.47
C THR A 16 18.75 -5.86 38.03
N PRO A 17 18.67 -4.56 37.72
CA PRO A 17 18.81 -4.08 36.36
C PRO A 17 20.30 -3.88 36.04
N VAL A 18 20.85 -4.74 35.19
CA VAL A 18 22.14 -4.52 34.54
C VAL A 18 21.96 -3.43 33.47
N ALA A 19 22.50 -2.26 33.78
CA ALA A 19 23.07 -1.25 32.89
C ALA A 19 22.48 -1.12 31.46
N ALA A 20 21.40 -0.35 31.32
CA ALA A 20 21.12 0.37 30.09
C ALA A 20 21.70 1.79 30.24
N ARG A 21 22.68 2.12 29.39
CA ARG A 21 23.38 3.41 29.36
C ARG A 21 22.38 4.56 29.20
N PRO A 22 22.45 5.63 30.02
CA PRO A 22 21.59 6.79 29.83
C PRO A 22 22.04 7.52 28.57
N PHE A 23 21.23 7.41 27.51
CA PHE A 23 21.36 8.29 26.36
C PHE A 23 20.89 9.68 26.81
N SER A 24 21.87 10.55 26.96
CA SER A 24 21.74 11.95 27.34
C SER A 24 20.59 12.63 26.57
N SER A 25 19.59 13.12 27.31
CA SER A 25 18.75 14.24 26.86
C SER A 25 19.36 15.49 27.48
N PRO A 26 19.51 16.59 26.73
CA PRO A 26 18.46 17.58 26.84
C PRO A 26 18.24 18.41 25.56
N ALA A 27 17.00 18.45 25.08
CA ALA A 27 16.39 19.69 24.57
C ALA A 27 14.91 19.39 24.33
N LEU A 28 14.14 19.65 25.37
CA LEU A 28 12.70 19.71 25.37
C LEU A 28 12.29 20.93 24.54
N LEU A 29 12.27 20.79 23.20
CA LEU A 29 11.48 21.68 22.38
C LEU A 29 10.03 21.24 22.59
N SER A 30 9.33 21.95 23.46
CA SER A 30 7.87 21.90 23.55
C SER A 30 7.30 22.10 22.15
N GLN A 31 6.97 21.00 21.46
CA GLN A 31 6.02 21.04 20.38
C GLN A 31 4.67 21.29 21.03
N ASP A 32 4.32 22.56 21.10
CA ASP A 32 2.96 23.04 21.31
C ASP A 32 2.13 22.51 20.14
N ALA A 33 1.64 21.28 20.28
CA ALA A 33 0.73 20.65 19.34
C ALA A 33 -0.61 21.36 19.48
N LYS A 34 -0.73 22.53 18.87
CA LYS A 34 -2.03 23.15 18.58
C LYS A 34 -2.80 22.16 17.71
N PRO A 35 -3.94 21.61 18.15
CA PRO A 35 -4.80 20.84 17.28
C PRO A 35 -5.48 21.86 16.36
N THR A 36 -4.85 22.21 15.25
CA THR A 36 -5.56 22.84 14.14
C THR A 36 -6.38 21.76 13.48
N SER A 37 -7.55 21.49 14.06
CA SER A 37 -8.72 21.04 13.30
C SER A 37 -8.75 21.82 11.99
N PRO A 38 -9.05 21.20 10.83
CA PRO A 38 -9.22 21.97 9.62
C PRO A 38 -10.44 22.86 9.82
N THR A 39 -10.22 24.10 10.23
CA THR A 39 -11.26 25.13 10.22
C THR A 39 -11.55 25.36 8.76
N VAL A 40 -12.55 24.66 8.24
CA VAL A 40 -13.12 24.91 6.92
C VAL A 40 -13.80 26.28 7.01
N THR A 41 -13.01 27.32 6.81
CA THR A 41 -13.49 28.69 6.65
C THR A 41 -14.13 28.80 5.27
N LEU A 42 -15.35 29.32 5.25
CA LEU A 42 -16.13 29.61 4.03
C LEU A 42 -15.46 30.77 3.27
N GLY A 43 -14.33 30.50 2.62
CA GLY A 43 -13.45 31.50 2.01
C GLY A 43 -11.96 31.16 1.99
N ALA A 44 -11.54 29.98 2.50
CA ALA A 44 -10.19 29.49 2.28
C ALA A 44 -9.92 29.35 0.77
N PRO A 45 -8.73 29.75 0.27
CA PRO A 45 -8.42 29.61 -1.14
C PRO A 45 -8.50 28.13 -1.51
N LEU A 46 -9.31 27.79 -2.51
CA LEU A 46 -9.37 26.46 -3.13
C LEU A 46 -8.05 26.02 -3.81
N SER A 47 -6.95 26.73 -3.50
CA SER A 47 -5.60 26.54 -4.04
C SER A 47 -4.67 25.83 -3.05
N GLN A 48 -5.17 25.31 -1.93
CA GLN A 48 -4.39 24.39 -1.11
C GLN A 48 -4.36 23.02 -1.79
N ARG A 49 -3.47 22.89 -2.78
CA ARG A 49 -3.23 21.66 -3.54
C ARG A 49 -2.58 20.61 -2.65
N ASN A 50 -3.28 19.52 -2.38
CA ASN A 50 -2.75 18.43 -1.57
C ASN A 50 -1.99 17.44 -2.45
N ALA A 51 -0.78 17.80 -2.90
CA ALA A 51 0.05 16.95 -3.75
C ALA A 51 0.31 15.54 -3.18
N GLY A 52 0.21 15.35 -1.85
CA GLY A 52 0.33 14.03 -1.24
C GLY A 52 -0.83 13.08 -1.54
N VAL A 53 -2.06 13.59 -1.70
CA VAL A 53 -3.24 12.72 -1.90
C VAL A 53 -3.34 12.23 -3.35
N SER A 54 -2.96 13.04 -4.33
CA SER A 54 -2.89 12.63 -5.74
C SER A 54 -1.84 11.56 -5.98
N VAL A 55 -0.65 11.69 -5.39
CA VAL A 55 0.41 10.69 -5.50
C VAL A 55 -0.02 9.37 -4.87
N LEU A 56 -0.71 9.40 -3.72
CA LEU A 56 -1.24 8.19 -3.09
C LEU A 56 -2.33 7.54 -3.95
N GLY A 57 -3.25 8.33 -4.51
CA GLY A 57 -4.28 7.87 -5.45
C GLY A 57 -3.68 7.26 -6.73
N CYS A 58 -2.66 7.90 -7.29
CA CYS A 58 -1.89 7.41 -8.43
C CYS A 58 -1.23 6.05 -8.12
N ALA A 59 -0.58 5.91 -6.95
CA ALA A 59 0.04 4.66 -6.54
C ALA A 59 -0.97 3.52 -6.39
N ILE A 60 -2.14 3.78 -5.80
CA ILE A 60 -3.21 2.78 -5.66
C ILE A 60 -3.76 2.38 -7.05
N ALA A 61 -3.95 3.34 -7.96
CA ALA A 61 -4.39 3.06 -9.33
C ALA A 61 -3.39 2.17 -10.08
N MET A 62 -2.08 2.37 -9.89
CA MET A 62 -1.03 1.60 -10.55
C MET A 62 -0.98 0.11 -10.12
N VAL A 63 -1.55 -0.26 -8.98
CA VAL A 63 -1.66 -1.67 -8.58
C VAL A 63 -2.45 -2.49 -9.60
N ALA A 64 -3.43 -1.87 -10.28
CA ALA A 64 -4.23 -2.55 -11.31
C ALA A 64 -3.37 -3.00 -12.53
N VAL A 65 -2.25 -2.34 -12.82
CA VAL A 65 -1.32 -2.74 -13.89
C VAL A 65 -0.70 -4.11 -13.59
N GLY A 66 -0.51 -4.45 -12.32
CA GLY A 66 -0.04 -5.79 -11.92
C GLY A 66 -1.00 -6.91 -12.38
N GLY A 67 -2.31 -6.65 -12.38
CA GLY A 67 -3.31 -7.58 -12.90
C GLY A 67 -3.19 -7.79 -14.42
N CYS A 68 -2.83 -6.75 -15.17
CA CYS A 68 -2.54 -6.86 -16.61
C CYS A 68 -1.32 -7.74 -16.87
N ALA A 69 -0.24 -7.56 -16.10
CA ALA A 69 0.97 -8.38 -16.20
C ALA A 69 0.68 -9.88 -15.92
N GLN A 70 -0.13 -10.17 -14.90
CA GLN A 70 -0.59 -11.54 -14.63
C GLN A 70 -1.44 -12.09 -15.78
N GLY A 71 -2.34 -11.27 -16.34
CA GLY A 71 -3.17 -11.62 -17.49
C GLY A 71 -2.35 -12.00 -18.73
N ILE A 72 -1.27 -11.27 -19.02
CA ILE A 72 -0.36 -11.57 -20.13
C ILE A 72 0.28 -12.96 -19.95
N GLY A 73 0.72 -13.27 -18.73
CA GLY A 73 1.29 -14.59 -18.42
C GLY A 73 0.29 -15.73 -18.64
N GLN A 74 -0.98 -15.54 -18.25
CA GLN A 74 -2.04 -16.53 -18.48
C GLN A 74 -2.38 -16.68 -19.97
N LEU A 75 -2.37 -15.58 -20.72
CA LEU A 75 -2.62 -15.58 -22.15
C LEU A 75 -1.56 -16.42 -22.90
N PHE A 76 -0.28 -16.20 -22.60
CA PHE A 76 0.80 -17.00 -23.20
C PHE A 76 0.80 -18.46 -22.73
N ALA A 77 0.45 -18.73 -21.46
CA ALA A 77 0.29 -20.10 -20.99
C ALA A 77 -0.81 -20.85 -21.77
N ALA A 78 -1.95 -20.20 -22.01
CA ALA A 78 -3.04 -20.75 -22.80
C ALA A 78 -2.64 -20.98 -24.27
N LEU A 79 -1.86 -20.07 -24.87
CA LEU A 79 -1.33 -20.23 -26.22
C LEU A 79 -0.44 -21.47 -26.33
N VAL A 80 0.51 -21.66 -25.40
CA VAL A 80 1.43 -22.81 -25.41
C VAL A 80 0.66 -24.12 -25.28
N VAL A 81 -0.28 -24.19 -24.34
CA VAL A 81 -1.13 -25.38 -24.16
C VAL A 81 -2.02 -25.61 -25.39
N GLY A 82 -2.56 -24.55 -25.99
CA GLY A 82 -3.39 -24.62 -27.18
C GLY A 82 -2.62 -25.15 -28.40
N MET A 83 -1.41 -24.63 -28.63
CA MET A 83 -0.53 -25.10 -29.70
C MET A 83 -0.06 -26.55 -29.47
N ALA A 84 0.17 -26.95 -28.22
CA ALA A 84 0.55 -28.32 -27.89
C ALA A 84 -0.57 -29.34 -28.19
N ARG A 85 -1.84 -28.92 -28.12
CA ARG A 85 -3.00 -29.78 -28.41
C ARG A 85 -3.34 -29.86 -29.89
N ASN A 86 -3.17 -28.77 -30.63
CA ASN A 86 -3.38 -28.77 -32.07
C ASN A 86 -2.42 -27.81 -32.81
N PRO A 87 -1.24 -28.27 -33.26
CA PRO A 87 -0.25 -27.42 -33.89
C PRO A 87 -0.66 -26.92 -35.29
N SER A 88 -1.67 -27.54 -35.92
CA SER A 88 -2.14 -27.15 -37.26
C SER A 88 -2.76 -25.75 -37.29
N MET A 89 -3.35 -25.29 -36.18
CA MET A 89 -4.01 -23.99 -36.07
C MET A 89 -3.13 -22.93 -35.37
N LYS A 90 -1.79 -23.08 -35.42
CA LYS A 90 -0.87 -22.17 -34.70
C LYS A 90 -1.05 -20.70 -35.07
N GLU A 91 -1.34 -20.40 -36.34
CA GLU A 91 -1.38 -19.02 -36.83
C GLU A 91 -2.66 -18.31 -36.39
N ASP A 92 -3.79 -19.01 -36.39
CA ASP A 92 -5.05 -18.48 -35.88
C ASP A 92 -4.96 -18.27 -34.36
N LEU A 93 -4.41 -19.24 -33.62
CA LEU A 93 -4.24 -19.14 -32.17
C LEU A 93 -3.29 -18.00 -31.78
N PHE A 94 -2.21 -17.81 -32.54
CA PHE A 94 -1.28 -16.71 -32.33
C PHE A 94 -1.93 -15.36 -32.66
N THR A 95 -2.72 -15.28 -33.72
CA THR A 95 -3.48 -14.07 -34.09
C THR A 95 -4.49 -13.69 -33.00
N TYR A 96 -5.25 -14.65 -32.48
CA TYR A 96 -6.17 -14.39 -31.35
C TYR A 96 -5.43 -13.98 -30.08
N THR A 97 -4.26 -14.56 -29.83
CA THR A 97 -3.41 -14.17 -28.70
C THR A 97 -2.87 -12.75 -28.86
N LEU A 98 -2.47 -12.33 -30.07
CA LEU A 98 -2.05 -10.94 -30.29
C LEU A 98 -3.20 -9.94 -30.13
N ILE A 99 -4.41 -10.30 -30.56
CA ILE A 99 -5.61 -9.48 -30.32
C ILE A 99 -5.85 -9.33 -28.81
N GLY A 100 -5.77 -10.44 -28.05
CA GLY A 100 -5.88 -10.43 -26.60
C GLY A 100 -4.78 -9.60 -25.91
N MET A 101 -3.54 -9.70 -26.37
CA MET A 101 -2.41 -8.92 -25.87
C MET A 101 -2.63 -7.43 -26.12
N GLY A 102 -3.06 -7.05 -27.33
CA GLY A 102 -3.40 -5.66 -27.65
C GLY A 102 -4.50 -5.08 -26.74
N PHE A 103 -5.49 -5.89 -26.37
CA PHE A 103 -6.52 -5.48 -25.41
C PHE A 103 -5.97 -5.29 -23.98
N LEU A 104 -5.08 -6.18 -23.52
CA LEU A 104 -4.43 -6.04 -22.21
C LEU A 104 -3.51 -4.81 -22.15
N GLU A 105 -2.75 -4.55 -23.21
CA GLU A 105 -1.92 -3.34 -23.34
C GLU A 105 -2.78 -2.07 -23.36
N PHE A 106 -3.91 -2.08 -24.07
CA PHE A 106 -4.86 -0.97 -24.04
C PHE A 106 -5.36 -0.71 -22.62
N LEU A 107 -5.72 -1.75 -21.87
CA LEU A 107 -6.16 -1.62 -20.49
C LEU A 107 -5.05 -1.05 -19.59
N ALA A 108 -3.81 -1.51 -19.76
CA ALA A 108 -2.66 -0.99 -19.03
C ALA A 108 -2.41 0.51 -19.31
N ILE A 109 -2.47 0.92 -20.58
CA ILE A 109 -2.33 2.32 -20.98
C ILE A 109 -3.47 3.17 -20.39
N VAL A 110 -4.71 2.69 -20.39
CA VAL A 110 -5.85 3.40 -19.79
C VAL A 110 -5.63 3.62 -18.29
N VAL A 111 -5.16 2.60 -17.56
CA VAL A 111 -4.84 2.73 -16.13
C VAL A 111 -3.72 3.74 -15.90
N ILE A 112 -2.65 3.68 -16.70
CA ILE A 112 -1.53 4.63 -16.62
C ILE A 112 -2.00 6.06 -16.93
N LEU A 113 -2.90 6.23 -17.91
CA LEU A 113 -3.47 7.52 -18.26
C LEU A 113 -4.27 8.09 -17.09
N VAL A 114 -5.14 7.31 -16.46
CA VAL A 114 -5.90 7.72 -15.28
C VAL A 114 -4.98 8.04 -14.09
N ALA A 115 -3.94 7.24 -13.87
CA ALA A 115 -2.93 7.51 -12.85
C ALA A 115 -2.16 8.81 -13.13
N GLY A 116 -1.85 9.11 -14.40
CA GLY A 116 -1.24 10.36 -14.84
C GLY A 116 -2.15 11.57 -14.68
N LEU A 117 -3.46 11.41 -14.98
CA LEU A 117 -4.46 12.43 -14.72
C LEU A 117 -4.57 12.72 -13.23
N LEU A 118 -4.61 11.70 -12.36
CA LEU A 118 -4.63 11.90 -10.91
C LEU A 118 -3.40 12.66 -10.41
N LEU A 119 -2.23 12.41 -10.98
CA LEU A 119 -0.99 13.10 -10.60
C LEU A 119 -1.05 14.60 -10.96
N TYR A 120 -1.68 14.96 -12.08
CA TYR A 120 -1.75 16.34 -12.59
C TYR A 120 -3.08 17.06 -12.26
N SER A 121 -4.08 16.36 -11.71
CA SER A 121 -5.40 16.91 -11.41
C SER A 121 -5.44 17.80 -10.16
N GLU A 122 -4.38 17.80 -9.35
CA GLU A 122 -4.25 18.65 -8.16
C GLU A 122 -3.46 19.93 -8.43
#